data_AF-X1QUN8-F1
#
_entry.id   AF-X1QUN8-F1
#
_cell.length_a   1.000
_cell.length_b   1.000
_cell.length_c   1.000
_cell.angle_alpha   90.00
_cell.angle_beta   90.00
_cell.angle_gamma   90.00
#
_symmetry.space_group_name_H-M   'P 1'
#
loop_
_entity.id
_entity.type
_entity.pdbx_description
1 polymer ?
#
loop_
_entity_poly.entity_id
_entity_poly.type
_entity_poly.pdbx_seq_one_letter_code
_entity_poly.pdbx_strand_id
1 'polypeptide(L)' 'HGRIRGQKLGKLFYVSNTDLRIFLDSGTKKEGDK' A
#
# COMPACT_ATOMS: atom_id res chain seq x y z
N HIS A 1 -1.49 -10.17 -3.47
CA HIS A 1 -0.29 -9.31 -3.38
C HIS A 1 -0.65 -8.13 -2.47
N GLY A 2 0.01 -8.02 -1.32
CA GLY A 2 -0.30 -7.05 -0.25
C GLY A 2 0.97 -6.39 0.28
N ARG A 3 1.90 -6.03 -0.61
CA ARG A 3 3.16 -5.40 -0.22
C ARG A 3 3.07 -3.90 -0.45
N ILE A 4 3.17 -3.13 0.62
CA ILE A 4 3.21 -1.66 0.58
C ILE A 4 4.62 -1.16 0.26
N ARG A 5 4.71 -0.11 -0.56
CA ARG A 5 5.97 0.58 -0.87
C ARG A 5 6.22 1.68 0.16
N GLY A 6 7.48 1.84 0.56
CA GLY A 6 7.88 2.82 1.57
C GLY A 6 9.40 2.86 1.74
N GLN A 7 9.86 3.79 2.58
CA GLN A 7 11.27 4.05 2.85
C GLN A 7 11.59 3.82 4.33
N LYS A 8 12.67 3.08 4.61
CA LYS A 8 13.18 2.93 5.97
C LYS A 8 13.98 4.17 6.38
N LEU A 9 13.57 4.83 7.45
CA LEU A 9 14.23 5.98 8.06
C LEU A 9 14.73 5.58 9.46
N GLY A 10 15.94 5.01 9.50
CA GLY A 10 16.48 4.43 10.73
C GLY A 10 15.63 3.27 11.23
N LYS A 11 14.95 3.45 12.37
CA LYS A 11 14.00 2.46 12.95
C LYS A 11 12.55 2.67 12.50
N LEU A 12 12.25 3.77 11.82
CA LEU A 12 10.92 4.08 11.29
C LEU A 12 10.78 3.56 9.85
N PHE A 13 9.57 3.18 9.47
CA PHE A 13 9.22 2.87 8.08
C PHE A 13 8.21 3.91 7.60
N TYR A 14 8.66 4.84 6.78
CA TYR A 14 7.85 5.91 6.21
C TYR A 14 7.14 5.42 4.96
N VAL A 15 5.86 5.79 4.82
CA VAL A 15 5.04 5.52 3.65
C VAL A 15 4.44 6.85 3.20
N SER A 16 4.57 7.16 1.90
CA SER A 16 3.96 8.38 1.36
C SER A 16 2.45 8.23 1.25
N ASN A 17 1.71 9.34 1.28
CA ASN A 17 0.25 9.32 1.07
C ASN A 17 -0.12 8.69 -0.29
N THR A 18 0.70 8.89 -1.32
CA THR A 18 0.50 8.30 -2.65
C THR A 18 0.65 6.77 -2.61
N ASP A 19 1.73 6.26 -2.00
CA ASP A 19 1.96 4.82 -1.88
C ASP A 19 0.89 4.12 -1.03
N LEU A 20 0.45 4.80 0.04
CA LEU A 20 -0.64 4.31 0.88
C LEU A 20 -1.95 4.21 0.09
N ARG A 21 -2.30 5.25 -0.68
CA ARG A 21 -3.50 5.26 -1.51
C ARG A 21 -3.47 4.14 -2.55
N ILE A 22 -2.36 3.98 -3.28
CA ILE A 22 -2.19 2.90 -4.25
C ILE A 22 -2.35 1.52 -3.58
N PHE A 23 -1.78 1.34 -2.40
CA PHE A 23 -1.89 0.10 -1.66
C PHE A 23 -3.34 -0.23 -1.31
N LEU A 24 -4.08 0.74 -0.77
CA LEU A 24 -5.50 0.58 -0.42
C LEU A 24 -6.36 0.30 -1.65
N ASP A 25 -6.13 1.05 -2.73
CA ASP A 25 -6.83 0.88 -4.02
C ASP A 25 -6.52 -0.47 -4.68
N SER A 26 -5.34 -1.04 -4.42
CA SER A 26 -4.96 -2.38 -4.91
C SER A 26 -5.58 -3.52 -4.09
N GLY A 27 -5.94 -3.26 -2.83
CA GLY A 27 -6.61 -4.20 -1.94
C GLY A 27 -8.12 -4.31 -2.19
N THR A 28 -8.76 -3.24 -2.64
CA THR A 28 -10.20 -3.19 -2.91
C THR A 28 -10.61 -3.82 -4.25
N LYS A 29 -9.66 -4.18 -5.13
CA LYS A 29 -9.94 -4.89 -6.40
C LYS A 29 -10.20 -6.39 -6.25
N LYS A 30 -10.50 -6.88 -5.05
CA LYS A 30 -10.84 -8.29 -4.80
C LYS A 30 -12.13 -8.42 -4.01
N GLU A 31 -13.25 -8.26 -4.69
CA GLU A 31 -14.53 -8.97 -4.49
C GLU A 31 -15.60 -8.20 -5.26
N GLY A 32 -15.90 -8.62 -6.50
CA GLY A 32 -16.94 -7.96 -7.29
C GLY A 32 -17.02 -8.30 -8.78
N ASP A 33 -16.20 -9.22 -9.30
CA ASP A 33 -16.38 -9.79 -10.64
C ASP A 33 -16.21 -11.32 -10.57
N LYS A 34 -17.33 -12.00 -10.38
CA LYS A 34 -17.57 -13.40 -10.73
C LYS A 34 -19.01 -13.54 -11.21
#